data_AF-A0A375G4Z8-F1
#
_entry.id   AF-A0A375G4Z8-F1
#
_cell.length_a   1.000
_cell.length_b   1.000
_cell.length_c   1.000
_cell.angle_alpha   90.00
_cell.angle_beta   90.00
_cell.angle_gamma   90.00
#
_symmetry.space_group_name_H-M   'P 1'
#
loop_
_entity.id
_entity.type
_entity.pdbx_description
1 polymer ?
#
loop_
_entity_poly.entity_id
_entity_poly.type
_entity_poly.pdbx_seq_one_letter_code
_entity_poly.pdbx_strand_id
1 'polypeptide(L)'
;MEHLVTFHIDTEQLQSYNDSHLASLWHIAQANPAPLNDHGAGALAEAIGREIIRRWLRWAGAPLWDRQGNHHYWDALKAHCQWDGERWVPKVQEAAADASANTSQEVQ
;
A
#
# COMPACT_ATOMS: atom_id res chain seq x y z
N MET A 1 42.16 20.57 -5.86
CA MET A 1 42.11 19.23 -6.44
C MET A 1 40.65 18.86 -6.58
N GLU A 2 40.23 18.35 -7.73
CA GLU A 2 38.83 18.02 -8.00
C GLU A 2 38.62 16.51 -7.88
N HIS A 3 37.46 16.11 -7.35
CA HIS A 3 37.08 14.71 -7.18
C HIS A 3 35.65 14.52 -7.67
N LEU A 4 35.43 13.54 -8.57
CA LEU A 4 34.11 13.14 -9.02
C LEU A 4 33.69 11.87 -8.28
N VAL A 5 32.48 11.88 -7.72
CA VAL A 5 31.87 10.74 -7.05
C VAL A 5 30.51 10.50 -7.66
N THR A 6 30.28 9.29 -8.20
CA THR A 6 29.00 8.87 -8.76
C THR A 6 28.25 8.00 -7.75
N PHE A 7 26.96 8.27 -7.59
CA PHE A 7 26.09 7.49 -6.71
C PHE A 7 25.05 6.73 -7.53
N HIS A 8 24.78 5.49 -7.11
CA HIS A 8 23.65 4.70 -7.60
C HIS A 8 22.62 4.58 -6.47
N ILE A 9 21.37 4.90 -6.77
CA ILE A 9 20.27 4.86 -5.80
C ILE A 9 19.18 3.96 -6.37
N ASP A 10 18.94 2.83 -5.70
CA ASP A 10 17.84 1.93 -6.01
C ASP A 10 16.64 2.28 -5.12
N THR A 11 15.62 2.90 -5.70
CA THR A 11 14.42 3.33 -4.97
C THR A 11 13.50 2.17 -4.61
N GLU A 12 13.66 0.98 -5.22
CA GLU A 12 12.86 -0.21 -4.90
C GLU A 12 13.34 -0.93 -3.64
N GLN A 13 14.54 -0.57 -3.16
CA GLN A 13 15.20 -1.22 -2.02
C GLN A 13 15.38 -0.32 -0.80
N LEU A 14 14.78 0.87 -0.77
CA LEU A 14 14.94 1.85 0.31
C LEU A 14 14.61 1.27 1.71
N GLN A 15 13.64 0.35 1.79
CA GLN A 15 13.27 -0.37 3.01
C GLN A 15 14.39 -1.25 3.58
N SER A 16 15.35 -1.66 2.76
CA SER A 16 16.48 -2.52 3.18
C SER A 16 17.65 -1.73 3.75
N TYR A 17 17.74 -0.43 3.45
CA TYR A 17 18.84 0.42 3.88
C TYR A 17 18.72 0.78 5.36
N ASN A 18 19.84 1.07 6.03
CA ASN A 18 19.80 1.61 7.38
C ASN A 18 19.52 3.12 7.38
N ASP A 19 19.19 3.67 8.56
CA ASP A 19 18.77 5.06 8.69
C ASP A 19 19.88 6.06 8.31
N SER A 20 21.14 5.76 8.67
CA SER A 20 22.29 6.60 8.30
C SER A 20 22.50 6.63 6.78
N HIS A 21 22.31 5.51 6.10
CA HIS A 21 22.40 5.44 4.65
C HIS A 21 21.27 6.23 3.99
N LEU A 22 20.03 6.08 4.45
CA LEU A 22 18.90 6.88 3.95
C LEU A 22 19.11 8.39 4.16
N ALA A 23 19.65 8.81 5.30
CA ALA A 23 19.99 10.20 5.56
C ALA A 23 21.04 10.73 4.55
N SER A 24 22.07 9.93 4.25
CA SER A 24 23.06 10.27 3.21
C SER A 24 22.41 10.38 1.83
N LEU A 25 21.53 9.44 1.46
CA LEU A 25 20.81 9.47 0.18
C LEU A 25 19.91 10.71 0.07
N TRP A 26 19.27 11.13 1.17
CA TRP A 26 18.50 12.36 1.21
C TRP A 26 19.36 13.59 0.89
N HIS A 27 20.54 13.70 1.52
CA HIS A 27 21.47 14.79 1.22
C HIS A 27 21.95 14.77 -0.23
N ILE A 28 22.24 13.59 -0.78
CA ILE A 28 22.63 13.43 -2.20
C ILE A 28 21.48 13.87 -3.13
N ALA A 29 20.24 13.46 -2.84
CA ALA A 29 19.08 13.82 -3.65
C ALA A 29 18.79 15.33 -3.62
N GLN A 30 18.95 15.98 -2.46
CA GLN A 30 18.79 17.44 -2.33
C GLN A 30 19.91 18.23 -3.01
N ALA A 31 21.12 17.66 -3.07
CA ALA A 31 22.27 18.24 -3.77
C ALA A 31 22.27 17.96 -5.29
N ASN A 32 21.23 17.30 -5.81
CA ASN A 32 21.12 16.99 -7.23
C ASN A 32 21.13 18.30 -8.06
N PRO A 33 22.05 18.45 -9.04
CA PRO A 33 22.18 19.69 -9.82
C PRO A 33 21.09 19.87 -10.90
N ALA A 34 20.10 18.99 -10.96
CA ALA A 34 18.99 19.09 -11.90
C ALA A 34 18.23 20.43 -11.74
N PRO A 35 17.61 20.96 -12.82
CA PRO A 35 16.82 22.18 -12.75
C PRO A 35 15.66 22.08 -11.76
N LEU A 36 15.22 23.24 -11.25
CA LEU A 36 13.99 23.33 -10.49
C LEU A 36 12.80 22.80 -11.32
N ASN A 37 11.97 21.95 -10.70
CA ASN A 37 10.86 21.21 -11.32
C ASN A 37 11.26 20.04 -12.23
N ASP A 38 12.51 19.58 -12.19
CA ASP A 38 12.85 18.28 -12.78
C ASP A 38 12.07 17.17 -12.09
N HIS A 39 11.27 16.45 -12.88
CA HIS A 39 10.39 15.40 -12.36
C HIS A 39 11.17 14.23 -11.75
N GLY A 40 12.30 13.82 -12.36
CA GLY A 40 13.09 12.70 -11.89
C GLY A 40 13.79 13.00 -10.56
N ALA A 41 14.39 14.19 -10.45
CA ALA A 41 15.02 14.66 -9.22
C ALA A 41 14.00 14.82 -8.08
N GLY A 42 12.83 15.39 -8.39
CA GLY A 42 11.71 15.49 -7.44
C GLY A 42 11.23 14.12 -6.96
N ALA A 43 10.96 13.20 -7.89
CA ALA A 43 10.50 11.84 -7.57
C ALA A 43 11.52 11.06 -6.72
N LEU A 44 12.81 11.19 -7.01
CA LEU A 44 13.89 10.59 -6.22
C LEU A 44 13.88 11.11 -4.77
N ALA A 45 13.84 12.44 -4.59
CA ALA A 45 13.81 13.05 -3.27
C ALA A 45 12.53 12.63 -2.50
N GLU A 46 11.38 12.61 -3.17
CA GLU A 46 10.12 12.16 -2.56
C GLU A 46 10.17 10.71 -2.10
N ALA A 47 10.72 9.79 -2.91
CA ALA A 47 10.81 8.38 -2.55
C ALA A 47 11.61 8.18 -1.26
N ILE A 48 12.78 8.83 -1.17
CA ILE A 48 13.65 8.78 0.01
C ILE A 48 12.97 9.44 1.22
N GLY A 49 12.39 10.63 1.03
CA GLY A 49 11.72 11.38 2.09
C GLY A 49 10.52 10.63 2.67
N ARG A 50 9.70 9.99 1.82
CA ARG A 50 8.56 9.17 2.25
C ARG A 50 9.02 7.98 3.09
N GLU A 51 10.12 7.33 2.72
CA GLU A 51 10.69 6.24 3.51
C GLU A 51 11.18 6.72 4.89
N ILE A 52 11.88 7.86 4.95
CA ILE A 52 12.31 8.46 6.22
C ILE A 52 11.10 8.78 7.11
N ILE A 53 10.08 9.44 6.56
CA ILE A 53 8.83 9.76 7.29
C ILE A 53 8.14 8.49 7.77
N ARG A 54 8.05 7.46 6.93
CA ARG A 54 7.45 6.17 7.28
C ARG A 54 8.18 5.52 8.47
N ARG A 55 9.51 5.58 8.51
CA ARG A 55 10.32 5.07 9.63
C ARG A 55 10.13 5.89 10.89
N TRP A 56 10.13 7.21 10.76
CA TRP A 56 9.87 8.11 11.88
C TRP A 56 8.49 7.86 12.50
N LEU A 57 7.44 7.74 11.67
CA LEU A 57 6.09 7.40 12.12
C LEU A 57 6.05 6.05 12.85
N ARG A 58 6.74 5.02 12.32
CA ARG A 58 6.84 3.72 12.99
C ARG A 58 7.48 3.85 14.37
N TRP A 59 8.61 4.55 14.45
CA TRP A 59 9.33 4.76 15.70
C TRP A 59 8.49 5.53 16.72
N ALA A 60 7.72 6.53 16.27
CA ALA A 60 6.81 7.30 17.10
C ALA A 60 5.57 6.51 17.58
N GLY A 61 5.43 5.24 17.19
CA GLY A 61 4.26 4.42 17.51
C GLY A 61 2.99 4.84 16.76
N ALA A 62 3.14 5.64 15.69
CA ALA A 62 2.00 6.06 14.89
C ALA A 62 1.47 4.88 14.07
N PRO A 63 0.15 4.69 13.97
CA PRO A 63 -0.41 3.67 13.11
C PRO A 63 -0.15 3.99 11.65
N LEU A 64 0.56 3.10 10.95
CA LEU A 64 0.92 3.29 9.54
C LEU A 64 -0.16 2.82 8.57
N TRP A 65 -0.88 1.76 8.95
CA TRP A 65 -1.65 0.96 8.00
C TRP A 65 -3.12 0.83 8.37
N ASP A 66 -3.56 1.34 9.52
CA ASP A 66 -4.90 1.10 10.07
C ASP A 66 -6.05 1.58 9.16
N ARG A 67 -5.79 2.60 8.34
CA ARG A 67 -6.80 3.25 7.49
C ARG A 67 -6.36 3.30 6.04
N GLN A 68 -6.06 2.15 5.46
CA GLN A 68 -5.86 2.07 4.02
C GLN A 68 -7.19 2.01 3.29
N GLY A 69 -7.35 2.78 2.21
CA GLY A 69 -8.56 2.73 1.36
C GLY A 69 -8.86 1.33 0.84
N ASN A 70 -7.83 0.48 0.69
CA ASN A 70 -8.00 -0.91 0.27
C ASN A 70 -8.71 -1.78 1.33
N HIS A 71 -8.65 -1.41 2.61
CA HIS A 71 -9.34 -2.16 3.68
C HIS A 71 -10.83 -2.26 3.40
N HIS A 72 -11.47 -1.18 2.93
CA HIS A 72 -12.88 -1.17 2.60
C HIS A 72 -13.24 -2.22 1.55
N TYR A 73 -12.47 -2.29 0.46
CA TYR A 73 -12.70 -3.25 -0.63
C TYR A 73 -12.42 -4.70 -0.18
N TRP A 74 -11.35 -4.91 0.59
CA TRP A 74 -11.03 -6.23 1.14
C TRP A 74 -12.08 -6.74 2.13
N ASP A 75 -12.61 -5.87 2.98
CA ASP A 75 -13.64 -6.24 3.95
C ASP A 75 -14.96 -6.55 3.26
N ALA A 76 -15.36 -5.76 2.26
CA ALA A 76 -16.51 -6.08 1.41
C ALA A 76 -16.33 -7.43 0.71
N LEU A 77 -15.15 -7.69 0.14
CA LEU A 77 -14.85 -8.95 -0.53
C LEU A 77 -14.94 -10.14 0.44
N LYS A 78 -14.32 -10.06 1.62
CA LYS A 78 -14.40 -11.11 2.64
C LYS A 78 -15.80 -11.29 3.22
N ALA A 79 -16.63 -10.25 3.25
CA ALA A 79 -18.00 -10.34 3.71
C ALA A 79 -18.84 -11.20 2.76
N HIS A 80 -18.75 -10.94 1.46
CA HIS A 80 -19.59 -11.55 0.43
C HIS A 80 -19.00 -12.80 -0.24
N CYS A 81 -17.69 -12.97 -0.20
CA CYS A 81 -16.97 -14.03 -0.90
C CYS A 81 -16.05 -14.81 0.05
N GLN A 82 -15.67 -16.01 -0.37
CA GLN A 82 -14.64 -16.83 0.26
C GLN A 82 -13.62 -17.25 -0.80
N TRP A 83 -12.39 -17.48 -0.38
CA TRP A 83 -11.34 -17.99 -1.26
C TRP A 83 -11.46 -19.51 -1.37
N ASP A 84 -11.58 -20.06 -2.57
CA ASP A 84 -11.67 -21.51 -2.81
C ASP A 84 -10.30 -22.20 -2.99
N GLY A 85 -9.21 -21.43 -2.92
CA GLY A 85 -7.85 -21.88 -3.22
C GLY A 85 -7.26 -21.26 -4.47
N GLU A 86 -8.10 -20.81 -5.42
CA GLU A 86 -7.68 -20.25 -6.70
C GLU A 86 -8.38 -18.91 -7.04
N ARG A 87 -9.62 -18.72 -6.57
CA ARG A 87 -10.44 -17.54 -6.84
C ARG A 87 -11.40 -17.21 -5.70
N TRP A 88 -11.88 -15.97 -5.69
CA TRP A 88 -12.95 -15.54 -4.78
C TRP A 88 -14.30 -16.01 -5.34
N VAL A 89 -14.98 -16.87 -4.59
CA VAL A 89 -16.34 -17.35 -4.91
C VAL A 89 -17.36 -16.73 -3.96
N PRO A 90 -18.56 -16.37 -4.42
CA PRO A 90 -19.62 -15.87 -3.53
C PRO A 90 -19.92 -16.88 -2.43
N LYS A 91 -20.14 -16.41 -1.19
CA LYS A 91 -20.69 -17.25 -0.14
C LYS A 91 -22.13 -17.60 -0.51
N VAL A 92 -22.47 -18.87 -0.46
CA VAL A 92 -23.84 -19.33 -0.72
C VAL A 92 -24.75 -18.66 0.31
N GLN A 93 -25.71 -17.86 -0.16
CA GLN A 93 -26.71 -17.21 0.68
C GLN A 93 -27.79 -18.26 1.00
N GLU A 94 -27.68 -18.95 2.13
CA GLU A 94 -28.77 -19.76 2.67
C GLU A 94 -29.87 -18.83 3.22
N ALA A 95 -30.69 -18.25 2.34
CA ALA A 95 -31.99 -17.67 2.68
C ALA A 95 -32.80 -17.31 1.42
N ALA A 96 -33.40 -18.31 0.76
CA ALA A 96 -34.65 -18.14 0.00
C ALA A 96 -35.32 -19.49 -0.36
N ALA A 97 -35.14 -20.55 0.43
CA ALA A 97 -35.81 -21.84 0.17
C ALA A 97 -37.18 -21.97 0.87
N ASP A 98 -37.52 -21.08 1.81
CA ASP A 98 -38.73 -21.26 2.65
C ASP A 98 -39.97 -20.45 2.18
N ALA A 99 -39.87 -19.66 1.11
CA ALA A 99 -41.00 -18.83 0.65
C ALA A 99 -41.88 -19.48 -0.43
N SER A 100 -41.50 -20.62 -1.01
CA SER A 100 -42.28 -21.30 -2.07
C SER A 100 -43.10 -22.51 -1.59
N ALA A 101 -42.97 -22.91 -0.31
CA ALA A 101 -43.66 -24.10 0.21
C ALA A 101 -45.08 -23.84 0.74
N ASN A 102 -45.50 -22.58 0.93
CA ASN A 102 -46.74 -22.26 1.66
C ASN A 102 -47.91 -21.74 0.81
N THR A 103 -47.80 -21.70 -0.53
CA THR A 103 -48.85 -21.13 -1.41
C THR A 103 -49.75 -22.19 -2.09
N SER A 104 -49.66 -23.47 -1.72
CA SER A 104 -50.45 -24.55 -2.35
C SER A 104 -51.39 -25.32 -1.42
N GLN A 105 -51.64 -24.82 -0.21
CA GLN A 105 -52.65 -25.37 0.69
C GLN A 105 -53.60 -24.29 1.18
N GLU A 106 -54.48 -23.79 0.29
CA GLU A 106 -55.81 -23.29 0.64
C GLU A 106 -56.52 -22.86 -0.65
N VAL A 107 -57.47 -23.68 -1.09
CA VAL A 107 -58.79 -23.33 -1.67
C VAL A 107 -59.44 -24.68 -2.01
N GLN A 108 -60.32 -25.10 -1.10
CA GLN A 108 -61.37 -26.09 -1.36
C GLN A 108 -62.45 -25.50 -2.26
#